data_AF-A0A385N5D5-F1
#
_entry.id   AF-A0A385N5D5-F1
#
_cell.length_a   1.000
_cell.length_b   1.000
_cell.length_c   1.000
_cell.angle_alpha   90.00
_cell.angle_beta   90.00
_cell.angle_gamma   90.00
#
_symmetry.space_group_name_H-M   'P 1'
#
loop_
_entity.id
_entity.type
_entity.pdbx_description
1 polymer ?
#
loop_
_entity_poly.entity_id
_entity_poly.type
_entity_poly.pdbx_seq_one_letter_code
_entity_poly.pdbx_strand_id
1 'polypeptide(L)' 'MTQLVDVKVKDQYSQTYNVKAQLRQVPENSEAERLDLFKRIEHIVVDGEVILPSIELLFESRQTENIYRVVD' A
#
# COMPACT_ATOMS: atom_id res chain seq x y z
N MET A 1 15.02 -7.85 5.99
CA MET A 1 15.03 -6.38 6.21
C MET A 1 13.66 -5.86 5.81
N THR A 2 13.05 -4.96 6.58
CA THR A 2 11.80 -4.29 6.19
C THR A 2 12.11 -3.28 5.08
N GLN A 3 11.37 -3.35 3.96
CA GLN A 3 11.58 -2.49 2.80
C GLN A 3 10.46 -1.45 2.73
N LEU A 4 10.82 -0.17 2.89
CA LEU A 4 9.93 0.97 2.70
C LEU A 4 10.14 1.53 1.30
N VAL A 5 9.05 1.66 0.55
CA VAL A 5 9.05 2.21 -0.81
C VAL A 5 8.06 3.37 -0.92
N ASP A 6 8.32 4.28 -1.85
CA ASP A 6 7.34 5.30 -2.24
C ASP A 6 6.38 4.69 -3.26
N VAL A 7 5.08 4.86 -3.02
CA VAL A 7 4.01 4.43 -3.95
C VAL A 7 3.02 5.56 -4.15
N LYS A 8 2.33 5.52 -5.29
CA LYS A 8 1.18 6.38 -5.55
C LYS A 8 -0.10 5.66 -5.22
N VAL A 9 -0.92 6.32 -4.41
CA VAL A 9 -2.28 5.89 -4.14
C VAL A 9 -3.28 6.90 -4.66
N LYS A 10 -4.44 6.41 -5.09
CA LYS A 10 -5.56 7.21 -5.57
C LYS A 10 -6.74 7.01 -4.62
N ASP A 11 -7.40 8.09 -4.22
CA ASP A 11 -8.60 8.03 -3.38
C ASP A 11 -9.89 7.80 -4.20
N GLN A 12 -11.03 7.73 -3.50
CA GLN A 12 -12.35 7.61 -4.13
C GLN A 12 -12.79 8.85 -4.94
N TYR A 13 -12.15 10.00 -4.72
CA TYR A 13 -12.42 11.28 -5.38
C TYR A 13 -11.50 11.54 -6.58
N SER A 14 -10.70 10.54 -6.96
CA SER A 14 -9.69 10.60 -8.00
C SER A 14 -8.48 11.50 -7.76
N GLN A 15 -8.21 11.88 -6.52
CA GLN A 15 -6.99 12.55 -6.12
C GLN A 15 -5.87 11.52 -5.91
N THR A 16 -4.63 11.90 -6.22
CA THR A 16 -3.46 11.02 -6.12
C THR A 16 -2.48 11.55 -5.09
N TYR A 17 -1.95 10.66 -4.26
CA TYR A 17 -1.05 10.96 -3.16
C TYR A 17 0.20 10.11 -3.26
N ASN A 18 1.37 10.71 -2.97
CA ASN A 18 2.61 9.96 -2.80
C ASN A 18 2.70 9.57 -1.32
N VAL A 19 2.76 8.27 -1.05
CA VAL A 19 2.73 7.72 0.31
C VAL A 19 3.83 6.68 0.46
N LYS A 20 4.19 6.38 1.71
CA LYS A 20 5.14 5.29 1.98
C LYS A 20 4.37 3.98 2.08
N ALA A 21 4.93 2.91 1.53
CA ALA A 21 4.42 1.55 1.72
C ALA A 21 5.51 0.65 2.27
N GLN A 22 5.16 -0.19 3.23
CA GLN A 22 6.01 -1.27 3.68
C GLN A 22 5.69 -2.54 2.89
N LEU A 23 6.71 -3.18 2.34
CA LEU A 23 6.58 -4.46 1.68
C LEU A 23 6.70 -5.61 2.68
N ARG A 24 5.88 -6.65 2.48
CA ARG A 24 5.99 -7.92 3.18
C ARG A 24 7.39 -8.50 2.95
N GLN A 25 7.98 -9.08 4.00
CA GLN A 25 9.21 -9.82 3.85
C GLN A 25 8.92 -11.11 3.10
N VAL A 26 9.31 -11.13 1.82
CA VAL A 26 9.27 -12.33 0.99
C VAL A 26 10.70 -12.84 0.78
N PRO A 27 10.92 -14.16 0.80
CA PRO A 27 12.23 -14.72 0.52
C PRO A 27 12.71 -14.30 -0.88
N GLU A 28 13.97 -13.90 -1.01
CA GLU A 28 14.62 -13.66 -2.31
C GLU A 28 14.49 -14.93 -3.19
N ASN A 29 14.09 -14.78 -4.46
CA ASN A 29 13.75 -15.86 -5.41
C ASN A 29 12.44 -16.63 -5.18
N SER A 30 11.53 -16.14 -4.34
CA SER A 30 10.19 -16.73 -4.22
C SER A 30 9.25 -16.26 -5.35
N GLU A 31 8.27 -17.09 -5.73
CA GLU A 31 7.23 -16.67 -6.69
C GLU A 31 6.50 -15.39 -6.27
N ALA A 32 6.53 -15.08 -4.97
CA ALA A 32 5.97 -13.87 -4.42
C ALA A 32 6.77 -12.58 -4.77
N GLU A 33 8.05 -12.68 -5.14
CA GLU A 33 8.77 -11.53 -5.73
C GLU A 33 8.25 -11.15 -7.12
N ARG A 34 7.71 -12.12 -7.86
CA ARG A 34 7.11 -11.91 -9.20
C ARG A 34 5.69 -11.35 -9.14
N LEU A 35 5.10 -11.27 -7.95
CA LEU A 35 3.79 -10.66 -7.77
C LEU A 35 3.90 -9.13 -7.93
N ASP A 36 2.83 -8.54 -8.48
CA ASP A 36 2.70 -7.09 -8.58
C ASP A 36 2.95 -6.41 -7.24
N LEU A 37 3.56 -5.21 -7.27
CA LEU A 37 3.98 -4.47 -6.08
C LEU A 37 2.87 -4.37 -5.04
N PHE A 38 1.65 -4.06 -5.46
CA PHE A 38 0.49 -3.90 -4.58
C PHE A 38 0.11 -5.17 -3.79
N LYS A 39 0.39 -6.36 -4.32
CA LYS A 39 0.18 -7.64 -3.61
C LYS A 39 1.24 -7.91 -2.56
N ARG A 40 2.40 -7.27 -2.71
CA ARG A 40 3.53 -7.35 -1.79
C ARG A 40 3.47 -6.29 -0.70
N ILE A 41 2.55 -5.33 -0.78
CA ILE A 41 2.37 -4.32 0.26
C ILE A 41 1.76 -4.97 1.50
N GLU A 42 2.40 -4.73 2.63
CA GLU A 42 1.92 -5.09 3.96
C GLU A 42 0.96 -4.02 4.48
N HIS A 43 1.36 -2.75 4.39
CA HIS A 43 0.55 -1.58 4.76
C HIS A 43 1.09 -0.32 4.05
N ILE A 44 0.25 0.71 3.98
CA ILE A 44 0.67 2.06 3.58
C ILE A 44 0.67 3.00 4.79
N VAL A 45 1.41 4.10 4.67
CA VAL A 45 1.47 5.17 5.65
C VAL A 45 1.02 6.47 5.01
N VAL A 46 -0.13 6.99 5.45
CA VAL A 46 -0.73 8.24 4.96
C VAL A 46 -0.85 9.20 6.14
N ASP A 47 -0.21 10.37 6.07
CA ASP A 47 -0.23 11.38 7.14
C ASP A 47 0.12 10.83 8.54
N GLY A 48 0.97 9.81 8.60
CA GLY A 48 1.37 9.13 9.85
C GLY A 48 0.43 8.01 10.31
N GLU A 49 -0.68 7.78 9.63
CA GLU A 49 -1.59 6.65 9.85
C GLU A 49 -1.07 5.40 9.11
N VAL A 50 -0.95 4.30 9.83
CA VAL A 50 -0.70 2.97 9.24
C VAL A 50 -2.02 2.35 8.81
N ILE A 51 -2.20 2.18 7.51
CA ILE A 51 -3.42 1.63 6.92
C ILE A 51 -3.12 0.25 6.33
N LEU A 52 -3.84 -0.75 6.82
CA LEU A 52 -3.75 -2.14 6.34
C LEU A 52 -4.66 -2.33 5.11
N PRO A 53 -4.27 -3.21 4.18
CA PRO A 53 -5.12 -3.54 3.03
C PRO A 53 -6.36 -4.33 3.49
N SER A 54 -7.49 -4.03 2.86
CA SER A 54 -8.72 -4.81 2.94
C SER A 54 -8.66 -6.01 1.98
N ILE A 55 -9.71 -6.84 1.99
CA ILE A 55 -9.85 -8.00 1.11
C ILE A 55 -9.84 -7.59 -0.38
N GLU A 56 -10.28 -6.38 -0.70
CA GLU A 56 -10.32 -5.83 -2.06
C GLU A 56 -9.04 -5.10 -2.48
N LEU A 57 -7.95 -5.22 -1.70
CA LEU A 57 -6.68 -4.49 -1.91
C LEU A 57 -6.85 -2.97 -1.85
N LEU A 58 -7.83 -2.51 -1.08
CA LEU A 58 -8.08 -1.10 -0.77
C LEU A 58 -7.56 -0.78 0.63
N PHE A 59 -7.24 0.49 0.87
CA PHE A 59 -6.68 0.96 2.12
C PHE A 59 -7.59 2.05 2.67
N GLU A 60 -8.38 1.72 3.68
CA GLU A 60 -9.36 2.64 4.28
C GLU A 60 -8.76 3.34 5.50
N SER A 61 -8.67 4.67 5.44
CA SER A 61 -8.27 5.50 6.58
C SER A 61 -9.39 5.54 7.61
N ARG A 62 -9.01 5.32 8.88
CA ARG A 62 -9.91 5.50 10.02
C ARG A 62 -9.97 6.95 10.50
N GLN A 63 -9.05 7.80 10.04
CA GLN A 63 -9.00 9.21 10.41
C GLN A 63 -9.79 10.09 9.47
N THR A 64 -9.76 9.82 8.16
CA THR A 64 -10.33 10.70 7.14
C THR A 64 -11.47 10.06 6.34
N GLU A 65 -11.84 8.81 6.63
CA GLU A 65 -12.83 8.03 5.85
C GLU A 65 -12.48 7.90 4.35
N ASN A 66 -11.22 8.18 3.99
CA ASN A 66 -10.73 8.03 2.63
C ASN A 66 -10.40 6.57 2.34
N ILE A 67 -10.72 6.15 1.12
CA ILE A 67 -10.40 4.82 0.62
C ILE A 67 -9.36 4.98 -0.48
N TYR A 68 -8.16 4.47 -0.24
CA TYR A 68 -7.03 4.55 -1.14
C TYR A 68 -6.84 3.25 -1.91
N ARG A 69 -6.44 3.36 -3.18
CA ARG A 69 -6.01 2.25 -4.03
C ARG A 69 -4.65 2.55 -4.62
N VAL A 70 -3.73 1.59 -4.56
CA VAL A 70 -2.41 1.73 -5.19
C VAL A 70 -2.57 1.78 -6.71
N VAL A 71 -1.92 2.74 -7.36
CA VAL A 71 -2.02 2.96 -8.80
C VAL A 71 -0.67 2.91 -9.52
N ASP A 72 0.44 3.07 -8.82
CA ASP A 72 1.81 2.87 -9.35
C ASP A 72 2.83 2.82 -8.20
#